data_AF-A0A1V4K2N5-F1
#
_entry.id   AF-A0A1V4K2N5-F1
#
_cell.length_a   1.000
_cell.length_b   1.000
_cell.length_c   1.000
_cell.angle_alpha   90.00
_cell.angle_beta   90.00
_cell.angle_gamma   90.00
#
_symmetry.space_group_name_H-M   'P 1'
#
loop_
_entity.id
_entity.type
_entity.pdbx_description
1 polymer ?
#
loop_
_entity_poly.entity_id
_entity_poly.type
_entity_poly.pdbx_seq_one_letter_code
_entity_poly.pdbx_strand_id
1 'polypeptide(L)'
;MLPVLLLVPALGAGDTHAGREHPCLGAPTTQQPGQDSRARRGDIAGLQAALLPGTRPGPSWPRVLTGARCRRGCPRSAVAVCDAPCDGPARLSPTTSTQCLQSLRSPRMDLCHVPTTREKGWYLALMAPNVKGPNYAWLDPSRLYCHPQGLQDCVADLLQPFQGDPIDMVAGIDAMGFILGAAAATTLRKGFLAVRKAGHLCVQTLEQPYSDYSGREKVMEVRTDTISPGLRILLVDQWVETGGTMRAAIQLVERLGGVVAGVAAICIEDSEGGRWIQEHYKCSHCVPPHLQPRFNRHQLGWE
;
A
#
# COMPACT_ATOMS: atom_id res chain seq x y z
N MET A 1 -0.25 -5.34 43.47
CA MET A 1 -0.62 -6.73 43.81
C MET A 1 -2.10 -6.75 44.18
N LEU A 2 -2.88 -7.67 43.59
CA LEU A 2 -4.22 -8.15 43.98
C LEU A 2 -5.38 -7.13 44.21
N PRO A 3 -6.66 -7.56 44.07
CA PRO A 3 -7.18 -8.60 43.17
C PRO A 3 -8.49 -8.24 42.45
N VAL A 4 -8.87 -9.16 41.56
CA VAL A 4 -10.16 -9.29 40.86
C VAL A 4 -11.31 -9.57 41.82
N LEU A 5 -12.54 -9.13 41.47
CA LEU A 5 -13.77 -9.80 41.92
C LEU A 5 -14.76 -9.95 40.75
N LEU A 6 -15.12 -11.19 40.41
CA LEU A 6 -16.26 -11.50 39.55
C LEU A 6 -17.55 -11.32 40.35
N LEU A 7 -18.64 -10.95 39.68
CA LEU A 7 -19.98 -11.28 40.16
C LEU A 7 -20.83 -11.87 39.02
N VAL A 8 -21.35 -13.06 39.27
CA VAL A 8 -22.40 -13.74 38.50
C VAL A 8 -23.52 -14.06 39.49
N PRO A 9 -24.79 -13.86 39.14
CA PRO A 9 -25.90 -14.60 39.75
C PRO A 9 -26.47 -15.62 38.76
N ALA A 10 -26.91 -16.77 39.28
CA ALA A 10 -27.46 -17.86 38.51
C ALA A 10 -28.86 -18.25 38.98
N LEU A 11 -29.68 -18.67 38.00
CA LEU A 11 -30.76 -19.66 38.07
C LEU A 11 -32.02 -19.44 38.94
N GLY A 12 -33.15 -19.82 38.32
CA GLY A 12 -34.44 -20.13 38.94
C GLY A 12 -35.61 -19.56 38.14
N ALA A 13 -36.69 -20.26 37.76
CA ALA A 13 -37.06 -21.67 37.50
C ALA A 13 -38.60 -21.67 37.30
N GLY A 14 -39.16 -22.63 36.57
CA GLY A 14 -40.62 -22.81 36.34
C GLY A 14 -41.09 -22.34 34.95
N ASP A 15 -41.43 -23.22 33.98
CA ASP A 15 -42.57 -24.16 33.89
C ASP A 15 -43.87 -23.43 33.44
N THR A 16 -44.69 -23.88 32.47
CA THR A 16 -44.98 -25.24 31.93
C THR A 16 -45.48 -25.28 30.45
N HIS A 17 -45.27 -26.42 29.79
CA HIS A 17 -46.09 -27.13 28.77
C HIS A 17 -46.76 -26.44 27.55
N ALA A 18 -46.36 -26.86 26.34
CA ALA A 18 -47.09 -27.76 25.40
C ALA A 18 -46.56 -27.55 23.95
N GLY A 19 -46.36 -28.55 23.08
CA GLY A 19 -46.50 -30.00 23.19
C GLY A 19 -46.95 -30.63 21.85
N ARG A 20 -46.03 -31.21 21.06
CA ARG A 20 -46.29 -32.27 20.05
C ARG A 20 -45.01 -32.84 19.46
N GLU A 21 -44.97 -34.16 19.31
CA GLU A 21 -43.79 -34.96 18.90
C GLU A 21 -44.05 -35.72 17.59
N HIS A 22 -43.00 -35.85 16.76
CA HIS A 22 -42.61 -37.05 15.97
C HIS A 22 -43.60 -37.70 14.96
N PRO A 23 -43.20 -38.67 14.09
CA PRO A 23 -41.89 -39.34 13.96
C PRO A 23 -41.26 -39.38 12.54
N CYS A 24 -40.06 -39.96 12.46
CA CYS A 24 -39.39 -40.39 11.22
C CYS A 24 -39.93 -41.74 10.71
N LEU A 25 -39.74 -42.05 9.41
CA LEU A 25 -39.24 -43.33 8.84
C LEU A 25 -39.62 -43.49 7.34
N GLY A 26 -38.79 -44.21 6.57
CA GLY A 26 -39.24 -44.90 5.34
C GLY A 26 -38.43 -44.65 4.07
N ALA A 27 -37.54 -45.58 3.74
CA ALA A 27 -37.08 -45.85 2.38
C ALA A 27 -37.39 -47.32 2.04
N PRO A 28 -37.52 -47.69 0.75
CA PRO A 28 -36.85 -48.93 0.32
C PRO A 28 -36.22 -48.91 -1.08
N THR A 29 -35.21 -49.79 -1.18
CA THR A 29 -34.53 -50.44 -2.32
C THR A 29 -35.38 -50.69 -3.59
N THR A 30 -34.83 -50.85 -4.80
CA THR A 30 -33.58 -51.53 -5.25
C THR A 30 -33.06 -50.87 -6.57
N GLN A 31 -32.12 -51.35 -7.41
CA GLN A 31 -31.46 -52.65 -7.65
C GLN A 31 -30.02 -52.48 -8.26
N GLN A 32 -29.38 -53.59 -8.64
CA GLN A 32 -28.07 -53.73 -9.33
C GLN A 32 -28.19 -54.95 -10.29
N PRO A 33 -27.30 -55.20 -11.30
CA PRO A 33 -25.86 -55.56 -11.10
C PRO A 33 -24.89 -55.06 -12.21
N GLY A 34 -23.56 -55.25 -12.17
CA GLY A 34 -22.67 -55.83 -11.15
C GLY A 34 -21.24 -56.12 -11.69
N GLN A 35 -20.38 -56.74 -10.85
CA GLN A 35 -19.04 -57.33 -11.14
C GLN A 35 -17.89 -56.34 -11.53
N ASP A 36 -16.59 -56.59 -11.31
CA ASP A 36 -15.77 -57.38 -10.36
C ASP A 36 -14.31 -56.90 -10.61
N SER A 37 -13.43 -56.53 -9.66
CA SER A 37 -12.60 -57.49 -8.92
C SER A 37 -11.39 -56.86 -8.19
N ARG A 38 -11.02 -57.47 -7.05
CA ARG A 38 -9.66 -57.73 -6.48
C ARG A 38 -8.63 -56.62 -6.16
N ALA A 39 -8.39 -56.52 -4.83
CA ALA A 39 -7.07 -56.59 -4.14
C ALA A 39 -6.14 -55.34 -4.20
N ARG A 40 -5.21 -55.10 -3.24
CA ARG A 40 -4.68 -55.87 -2.09
C ARG A 40 -4.55 -54.99 -0.83
N ARG A 41 -4.44 -55.63 0.35
CA ARG A 41 -3.81 -55.01 1.55
C ARG A 41 -2.29 -55.00 1.40
N GLY A 42 -1.62 -54.04 2.03
CA GLY A 42 -0.16 -53.95 2.15
C GLY A 42 0.23 -53.41 3.52
N ASP A 43 1.22 -54.03 4.16
CA ASP A 43 1.48 -53.92 5.60
C ASP A 43 2.34 -52.71 6.00
N ILE A 44 2.24 -52.36 7.28
CA ILE A 44 3.08 -51.37 7.96
C ILE A 44 4.26 -52.10 8.61
N ALA A 45 5.48 -51.95 8.08
CA ALA A 45 6.69 -52.39 8.77
C ALA A 45 7.95 -51.61 8.35
N GLY A 46 8.63 -51.03 9.34
CA GLY A 46 10.08 -50.78 9.33
C GLY A 46 10.62 -49.59 8.54
N LEU A 47 11.22 -48.62 9.25
CA LEU A 47 12.67 -48.43 9.20
C LEU A 47 13.16 -47.65 10.44
N GLN A 48 14.29 -48.07 11.00
CA GLN A 48 14.98 -47.37 12.09
C GLN A 48 16.29 -46.74 11.57
N ALA A 49 16.63 -45.59 12.14
CA ALA A 49 17.97 -45.01 12.28
C ALA A 49 18.84 -44.72 11.01
N ALA A 50 19.10 -43.43 10.79
CA ALA A 50 20.41 -42.94 10.37
C ALA A 50 20.65 -41.53 10.95
N LEU A 51 21.82 -41.29 11.55
CA LEU A 51 22.23 -39.99 12.10
C LEU A 51 23.05 -39.19 11.07
N LEU A 52 22.93 -37.87 11.18
CA LEU A 52 23.70 -36.69 10.68
C LEU A 52 25.16 -36.93 10.18
N PRO A 53 25.79 -36.02 9.38
CA PRO A 53 25.44 -34.59 9.18
C PRO A 53 25.52 -34.06 7.72
N GLY A 54 25.12 -32.80 7.49
CA GLY A 54 25.27 -32.16 6.16
C GLY A 54 24.68 -30.75 6.03
N THR A 55 25.27 -29.76 6.71
CA THR A 55 24.88 -28.34 6.57
C THR A 55 25.24 -27.80 5.17
N ARG A 56 24.23 -27.36 4.39
CA ARG A 56 24.46 -26.59 3.15
C ARG A 56 24.76 -25.13 3.49
N PRO A 57 25.75 -24.47 2.86
CA PRO A 57 26.03 -23.05 3.11
C PRO A 57 24.95 -22.16 2.47
N GLY A 58 24.47 -21.17 3.22
CA GLY A 58 23.66 -20.08 2.68
C GLY A 58 24.51 -19.05 1.91
N PRO A 59 23.89 -18.16 1.12
CA PRO A 59 24.60 -17.16 0.34
C PRO A 59 25.35 -16.17 1.25
N SER A 60 26.64 -15.97 0.96
CA SER A 60 27.51 -15.05 1.70
C SER A 60 27.28 -13.59 1.27
N TRP A 61 26.87 -12.76 2.22
CA TRP A 61 26.87 -11.31 2.05
C TRP A 61 28.32 -10.79 2.01
N PRO A 62 28.69 -9.89 1.07
CA PRO A 62 30.03 -9.36 1.01
C PRO A 62 30.35 -8.49 2.24
N ARG A 63 31.46 -8.78 2.91
CA ARG A 63 31.99 -7.96 4.01
C ARG A 63 32.32 -6.55 3.51
N VAL A 64 31.89 -5.54 4.26
CA VAL A 64 32.39 -4.17 4.13
C VAL A 64 33.87 -4.15 4.48
N LEU A 65 34.74 -3.94 3.49
CA LEU A 65 36.18 -3.72 3.71
C LEU A 65 36.45 -2.22 3.87
N THR A 66 36.68 -1.82 5.12
CA THR A 66 37.15 -0.48 5.45
C THR A 66 38.61 -0.29 5.06
N GLY A 67 38.88 0.69 4.20
CA GLY A 67 40.18 1.36 4.09
C GLY A 67 41.22 0.69 3.18
N ALA A 68 41.36 1.24 1.96
CA ALA A 68 42.56 1.08 1.14
C ALA A 68 43.04 2.47 0.66
N ARG A 69 44.31 2.77 0.91
CA ARG A 69 44.92 4.07 0.57
C ARG A 69 45.23 4.11 -0.93
N CYS A 70 44.90 5.22 -1.59
CA CYS A 70 45.28 5.43 -2.99
C CYS A 70 46.82 5.50 -3.12
N ARG A 71 47.43 4.48 -3.74
CA ARG A 71 48.82 4.51 -4.20
C ARG A 71 48.86 4.72 -5.71
N ARG A 72 49.86 5.48 -6.15
CA ARG A 72 50.06 5.92 -7.54
C ARG A 72 50.45 4.75 -8.45
N GLY A 73 49.98 4.77 -9.70
CA GLY A 73 50.69 4.18 -10.85
C GLY A 73 50.04 2.97 -11.53
N CYS A 74 49.30 3.21 -12.62
CA CYS A 74 49.24 2.38 -13.83
C CYS A 74 48.60 3.21 -14.99
N PRO A 75 48.63 2.78 -16.27
CA PRO A 75 49.34 3.59 -17.27
C PRO A 75 48.47 4.22 -18.37
N ARG A 76 49.15 5.01 -19.22
CA ARG A 76 48.62 5.79 -20.34
C ARG A 76 47.85 4.97 -21.39
N SER A 77 46.69 5.46 -21.80
CA SER A 77 46.30 5.55 -23.23
C SER A 77 45.14 6.55 -23.42
N ALA A 78 45.04 7.12 -24.62
CA ALA A 78 43.98 8.04 -25.09
C ALA A 78 43.81 9.38 -24.31
N VAL A 79 44.76 10.31 -24.49
CA VAL A 79 44.51 11.74 -24.29
C VAL A 79 43.88 12.31 -25.57
N ALA A 80 42.65 12.81 -25.49
CA ALA A 80 42.14 13.76 -26.47
C ALA A 80 42.65 15.15 -26.09
N VAL A 81 43.43 15.78 -26.98
CA VAL A 81 43.98 17.12 -26.74
C VAL A 81 42.87 18.15 -26.89
N CYS A 82 42.68 18.98 -25.86
CA CYS A 82 41.92 20.22 -25.95
C CYS A 82 42.90 21.37 -25.72
N ASP A 83 43.27 22.07 -26.80
CA ASP A 83 44.13 23.24 -26.74
C ASP A 83 43.34 24.47 -26.27
N ALA A 84 43.53 24.87 -25.01
CA ALA A 84 43.16 26.17 -24.48
C ALA A 84 44.18 26.59 -23.39
N PRO A 85 44.65 27.85 -23.35
CA PRO A 85 45.78 28.25 -22.53
C PRO A 85 45.46 28.32 -21.04
N CYS A 86 46.44 27.95 -20.21
CA CYS A 86 46.36 28.03 -18.76
C CYS A 86 46.72 29.44 -18.26
N ASP A 87 45.72 30.25 -17.92
CA ASP A 87 45.94 31.48 -17.14
C ASP A 87 46.09 31.19 -15.63
N GLY A 88 46.89 32.02 -14.97
CA GLY A 88 47.39 31.80 -13.60
C GLY A 88 46.37 31.97 -12.46
N PRO A 89 46.79 31.74 -11.20
CA PRO A 89 45.88 31.65 -10.06
C PRO A 89 45.31 33.01 -9.63
N ALA A 90 44.09 33.30 -10.08
CA ALA A 90 43.30 34.41 -9.55
C ALA A 90 42.92 34.16 -8.08
N ARG A 91 43.26 35.13 -7.22
CA ARG A 91 43.07 35.06 -5.76
C ARG A 91 41.58 35.20 -5.41
N LEU A 92 40.91 34.10 -5.05
CA LEU A 92 39.49 34.11 -4.68
C LEU A 92 39.25 34.83 -3.34
N SER A 93 38.46 35.90 -3.37
CA SER A 93 37.95 36.60 -2.19
C SER A 93 36.95 35.73 -1.41
N PRO A 94 37.00 35.66 -0.07
CA PRO A 94 36.21 34.69 0.70
C PRO A 94 34.72 35.07 0.89
N THR A 95 34.24 36.16 0.31
CA THR A 95 32.90 36.73 0.58
C THR A 95 31.75 36.14 -0.26
N THR A 96 32.03 35.46 -1.37
CA THR A 96 30.99 35.10 -2.36
C THR A 96 30.24 33.78 -2.07
N SER A 97 30.71 32.93 -1.14
CA SER A 97 30.11 31.61 -0.90
C SER A 97 28.83 31.65 -0.07
N THR A 98 28.74 32.55 0.92
CA THR A 98 27.64 32.53 1.90
C THR A 98 26.34 33.14 1.37
N GLN A 99 26.40 34.22 0.57
CA GLN A 99 25.20 34.85 -0.01
C GLN A 99 24.57 34.00 -1.11
N CYS A 100 25.37 33.33 -1.95
CA CYS A 100 24.86 32.48 -3.03
C CYS A 100 24.10 31.24 -2.51
N LEU A 101 24.42 30.78 -1.29
CA LEU A 101 23.72 29.70 -0.59
C LEU A 101 22.44 30.14 0.15
N GLN A 102 22.14 31.45 0.19
CA GLN A 102 20.93 31.99 0.82
C GLN A 102 19.77 32.18 -0.17
N SER A 103 20.04 32.58 -1.41
CA SER A 103 18.99 32.85 -2.42
C SER A 103 18.33 31.60 -3.03
N LEU A 104 18.91 30.41 -2.84
CA LEU A 104 18.40 29.13 -3.38
C LEU A 104 17.55 28.33 -2.38
N ARG A 105 17.20 28.90 -1.22
CA ARG A 105 16.34 28.23 -0.24
C ARG A 105 14.88 28.52 -0.52
N SER A 106 14.19 27.56 -1.13
CA SER A 106 12.72 27.52 -1.11
C SER A 106 12.22 27.74 0.33
N PRO A 107 11.11 28.48 0.53
CA PRO A 107 10.61 28.77 1.87
C PRO A 107 10.41 27.46 2.65
N ARG A 108 11.05 27.38 3.82
CA ARG A 108 10.89 26.25 4.73
C ARG A 108 9.42 26.17 5.13
N MET A 109 8.87 24.96 5.15
CA MET A 109 7.55 24.76 5.74
C MET A 109 7.65 25.06 7.24
N ASP A 110 6.72 25.87 7.76
CA ASP A 110 6.43 25.88 9.18
C ASP A 110 5.55 24.67 9.48
N LEU A 111 6.04 23.72 10.27
CA LEU A 111 5.32 22.51 10.66
C LEU A 111 4.31 22.75 11.79
N CYS A 112 4.36 23.93 12.41
CA CYS A 112 3.50 24.32 13.53
C CYS A 112 2.37 25.27 13.08
N HIS A 113 2.47 25.86 11.88
CA HIS A 113 1.46 26.79 11.38
C HIS A 113 0.20 26.05 10.90
N VAL A 114 -0.86 26.11 11.71
CA VAL A 114 -2.19 25.62 11.36
C VAL A 114 -3.10 26.82 11.07
N PRO A 115 -3.74 26.90 9.88
CA PRO A 115 -4.71 27.95 9.58
C PRO A 115 -5.91 27.91 10.55
N THR A 116 -6.41 29.09 10.93
CA THR A 116 -7.55 29.23 11.86
C THR A 116 -8.83 28.59 11.30
N THR A 117 -9.03 28.69 9.98
CA THR A 117 -10.12 28.06 9.23
C THR A 117 -9.57 26.91 8.39
N ARG A 118 -10.11 25.71 8.56
CA ARG A 118 -9.65 24.48 7.90
C ARG A 118 -10.78 23.88 7.09
N GLU A 119 -10.92 24.35 5.86
CA GLU A 119 -11.79 23.74 4.87
C GLU A 119 -11.19 22.44 4.34
N LYS A 120 -12.03 21.55 3.81
CA LYS A 120 -11.60 20.29 3.19
C LYS A 120 -10.50 20.54 2.16
N GLY A 121 -9.39 19.83 2.27
CA GLY A 121 -8.26 19.98 1.35
C GLY A 121 -7.37 21.22 1.56
N TRP A 122 -7.49 21.98 2.65
CA TRP A 122 -6.59 23.14 2.92
C TRP A 122 -5.10 22.78 2.84
N TYR A 123 -4.77 21.56 3.24
CA TYR A 123 -3.43 20.98 3.26
C TYR A 123 -2.87 20.67 1.86
N LEU A 124 -3.67 20.72 0.79
CA LEU A 124 -3.20 20.45 -0.58
C LEU A 124 -2.14 21.49 -1.02
N ALA A 125 -2.25 22.73 -0.54
CA ALA A 125 -1.23 23.77 -0.75
C ALA A 125 0.14 23.41 -0.14
N LEU A 126 0.17 22.55 0.89
CA LEU A 126 1.40 22.09 1.53
C LEU A 126 2.21 21.14 0.64
N MET A 127 1.61 20.58 -0.42
CA MET A 127 2.29 19.70 -1.37
C MET A 127 3.36 20.43 -2.20
N ALA A 128 3.21 21.74 -2.42
CA ALA A 128 4.20 22.56 -3.12
C ALA A 128 5.35 23.03 -2.20
N PRO A 129 6.54 23.41 -2.71
CA PRO A 129 6.93 23.44 -4.12
C PRO A 129 7.54 22.11 -4.57
N ASN A 130 7.16 21.66 -5.76
CA ASN A 130 7.71 20.46 -6.36
C ASN A 130 8.58 20.83 -7.57
N VAL A 131 9.84 20.39 -7.53
CA VAL A 131 10.92 20.94 -8.38
C VAL A 131 11.43 19.96 -9.44
N LYS A 132 10.90 18.73 -9.49
CA LYS A 132 11.39 17.64 -10.37
C LYS A 132 10.67 17.58 -11.73
N GLY A 133 10.64 18.71 -12.43
CA GLY A 133 10.11 18.82 -13.79
C GLY A 133 8.58 18.62 -13.91
N PRO A 134 7.99 18.90 -15.08
CA PRO A 134 6.54 18.98 -15.23
C PRO A 134 5.80 17.66 -14.99
N ASN A 135 6.42 16.50 -15.27
CA ASN A 135 5.69 15.23 -15.34
C ASN A 135 5.42 14.56 -13.99
N TYR A 136 6.23 14.82 -12.96
CA TYR A 136 6.10 14.16 -11.64
C TYR A 136 6.00 15.14 -10.48
N ALA A 137 6.33 16.42 -10.68
CA ALA A 137 6.28 17.41 -9.61
C ALA A 137 4.86 17.59 -9.04
N TRP A 138 3.83 17.62 -9.87
CA TRP A 138 2.45 17.86 -9.44
C TRP A 138 1.85 16.77 -8.52
N LEU A 139 2.52 15.61 -8.38
CA LEU A 139 2.04 14.40 -7.70
C LEU A 139 2.67 14.09 -6.33
N ASP A 140 3.47 14.99 -5.74
CA ASP A 140 4.23 14.66 -4.51
C ASP A 140 3.57 15.20 -3.23
N PRO A 141 2.83 14.36 -2.46
CA PRO A 141 2.29 14.71 -1.15
C PRO A 141 3.29 14.53 0.00
N SER A 142 4.55 14.14 -0.23
CA SER A 142 5.50 13.88 0.86
C SER A 142 5.70 15.10 1.78
N ARG A 143 5.67 16.32 1.22
CA ARG A 143 5.77 17.56 1.99
C ARG A 143 4.53 17.81 2.88
N LEU A 144 3.33 17.44 2.42
CA LEU A 144 2.09 17.43 3.21
C LEU A 144 2.19 16.43 4.37
N TYR A 145 2.73 15.23 4.13
CA TYR A 145 2.86 14.20 5.17
C TYR A 145 3.79 14.62 6.33
N CYS A 146 4.73 15.54 6.09
CA CYS A 146 5.55 16.12 7.15
C CYS A 146 4.76 17.05 8.09
N HIS A 147 3.62 17.60 7.66
CA HIS A 147 2.83 18.54 8.45
C HIS A 147 1.86 17.80 9.40
N PRO A 148 2.03 17.87 10.74
CA PRO A 148 1.29 17.02 11.68
C PRO A 148 -0.22 17.14 11.56
N GLN A 149 -0.75 18.37 11.47
CA GLN A 149 -2.19 18.59 11.29
C GLN A 149 -2.66 18.31 9.85
N GLY A 150 -1.77 18.47 8.86
CA GLY A 150 -2.11 18.29 7.45
C GLY A 150 -2.35 16.82 7.11
N LEU A 151 -1.50 15.94 7.62
CA LEU A 151 -1.70 14.49 7.53
C LEU A 151 -2.97 14.02 8.27
N GLN A 152 -3.21 14.54 9.48
CA GLN A 152 -4.40 14.20 10.27
C GLN A 152 -5.70 14.59 9.54
N ASP A 153 -5.78 15.84 9.07
CA ASP A 153 -6.96 16.34 8.37
C ASP A 153 -7.15 15.64 7.03
N CYS A 154 -6.07 15.33 6.31
CA CYS A 154 -6.14 14.53 5.08
C CYS A 154 -6.71 13.13 5.30
N VAL A 155 -6.27 12.42 6.34
CA VAL A 155 -6.81 11.09 6.68
C VAL A 155 -8.26 11.20 7.18
N ALA A 156 -8.62 12.26 7.90
CA ALA A 156 -10.00 12.51 8.32
C ALA A 156 -10.93 12.76 7.12
N ASP A 157 -10.53 13.62 6.18
CA ASP A 157 -11.27 13.92 4.95
C ASP A 157 -11.43 12.67 4.05
N LEU A 158 -10.40 11.84 3.94
CA LEU A 158 -10.47 10.56 3.21
C LEU A 158 -11.47 9.59 3.86
N LEU A 159 -11.51 9.51 5.19
CA LEU A 159 -12.37 8.59 5.93
C LEU A 159 -13.80 9.12 6.17
N GLN A 160 -14.05 10.42 6.03
CA GLN A 160 -15.35 11.02 6.34
C GLN A 160 -16.53 10.35 5.59
N PRO A 161 -16.46 10.04 4.28
CA PRO A 161 -17.56 9.37 3.58
C PRO A 161 -17.84 7.95 4.06
N PHE A 162 -16.86 7.28 4.68
CA PHE A 162 -16.95 5.88 5.13
C PHE A 162 -17.33 5.75 6.61
N GLN A 163 -17.72 6.83 7.28
CA GLN A 163 -18.15 6.79 8.68
C GLN A 163 -19.41 5.94 8.85
N GLY A 164 -19.30 4.90 9.68
CA GLY A 164 -20.36 3.91 9.90
C GLY A 164 -20.42 2.76 8.87
N ASP A 165 -19.61 2.81 7.79
CA ASP A 165 -19.54 1.70 6.85
C ASP A 165 -18.84 0.48 7.51
N PRO A 166 -19.29 -0.75 7.21
CA PRO A 166 -18.56 -1.93 7.61
C PRO A 166 -17.27 -2.05 6.77
N ILE A 167 -16.13 -1.87 7.43
CA ILE A 167 -14.76 -2.06 6.91
C ILE A 167 -14.03 -3.00 7.87
N ASP A 168 -13.42 -4.05 7.35
CA ASP A 168 -12.68 -5.06 8.13
C ASP A 168 -11.17 -4.85 8.03
N MET A 169 -10.70 -4.34 6.89
CA MET A 169 -9.29 -4.15 6.58
C MET A 169 -9.11 -2.93 5.67
N VAL A 170 -7.93 -2.29 5.73
CA VAL A 170 -7.52 -1.26 4.78
C VAL A 170 -6.36 -1.82 3.96
N ALA A 171 -6.39 -1.65 2.63
CA ALA A 171 -5.26 -2.01 1.78
C ALA A 171 -4.65 -0.76 1.13
N GLY A 172 -3.33 -0.62 1.25
CA GLY A 172 -2.57 0.46 0.61
C GLY A 172 -1.89 -0.02 -0.68
N ILE A 173 -1.84 0.85 -1.69
CA ILE A 173 -1.16 0.57 -2.97
C ILE A 173 0.29 1.11 -2.96
N ASP A 174 1.22 0.34 -3.53
CA ASP A 174 2.66 0.58 -3.43
C ASP A 174 3.19 1.79 -4.23
N ALA A 175 3.96 2.72 -3.63
CA ALA A 175 4.45 2.75 -2.24
C ALA A 175 3.77 3.84 -1.39
N MET A 176 3.29 4.92 -2.02
CA MET A 176 2.79 6.10 -1.30
C MET A 176 1.40 5.89 -0.69
N GLY A 177 0.58 5.01 -1.27
CA GLY A 177 -0.68 4.57 -0.68
C GLY A 177 -0.51 3.84 0.67
N PHE A 178 0.69 3.32 0.98
CA PHE A 178 0.96 2.73 2.29
C PHE A 178 0.93 3.76 3.43
N ILE A 179 1.34 5.00 3.18
CA ILE A 179 1.40 6.05 4.21
C ILE A 179 -0.02 6.41 4.66
N LEU A 180 -0.88 6.74 3.68
CA LEU A 180 -2.30 7.05 3.91
C LEU A 180 -3.07 5.81 4.38
N GLY A 181 -2.83 4.65 3.77
CA GLY A 181 -3.52 3.41 4.12
C GLY A 181 -3.20 2.91 5.52
N ALA A 182 -1.95 3.01 5.99
CA ALA A 182 -1.58 2.64 7.36
C ALA A 182 -2.13 3.64 8.39
N ALA A 183 -2.13 4.94 8.07
CA ALA A 183 -2.76 5.96 8.91
C ALA A 183 -4.29 5.74 9.01
N ALA A 184 -4.95 5.47 7.88
CA ALA A 184 -6.37 5.13 7.82
C ALA A 184 -6.70 3.84 8.59
N ALA A 185 -5.90 2.78 8.43
CA ALA A 185 -6.03 1.52 9.18
C ALA A 185 -5.94 1.76 10.69
N THR A 186 -4.98 2.59 11.12
CA THR A 186 -4.79 2.97 12.53
C THR A 186 -6.00 3.72 13.06
N THR A 187 -6.48 4.74 12.34
CA THR A 187 -7.67 5.52 12.72
C THR A 187 -8.94 4.67 12.82
N LEU A 188 -9.14 3.73 11.88
CA LEU A 188 -10.27 2.79 11.90
C LEU A 188 -10.09 1.62 12.90
N ARG A 189 -8.89 1.47 13.48
CA ARG A 189 -8.47 0.32 14.32
C ARG A 189 -8.64 -1.02 13.58
N LYS A 190 -8.13 -1.10 12.36
CA LYS A 190 -8.20 -2.25 11.44
C LYS A 190 -6.81 -2.75 11.03
N GLY A 191 -6.77 -3.95 10.45
CA GLY A 191 -5.56 -4.49 9.82
C GLY A 191 -5.19 -3.71 8.56
N PHE A 192 -3.90 -3.77 8.19
CA PHE A 192 -3.37 -3.17 6.97
C PHE A 192 -2.83 -4.25 6.01
N LEU A 193 -3.18 -4.15 4.73
CA LEU A 193 -2.73 -5.03 3.65
C LEU A 193 -1.92 -4.24 2.61
N ALA A 194 -0.74 -4.74 2.25
CA ALA A 194 0.07 -4.12 1.20
C ALA A 194 -0.24 -4.78 -0.17
N VAL A 195 -0.72 -3.99 -1.12
CA VAL A 195 -0.78 -4.37 -2.55
C VAL A 195 0.46 -3.83 -3.23
N ARG A 196 1.34 -4.71 -3.72
CA ARG A 196 2.71 -4.36 -4.15
C ARG A 196 2.89 -4.48 -5.66
N LYS A 197 3.93 -3.87 -6.21
CA LYS A 197 4.45 -4.27 -7.53
C LYS A 197 5.05 -5.67 -7.41
N ALA A 198 4.94 -6.48 -8.45
CA ALA A 198 5.35 -7.89 -8.44
C ALA A 198 6.81 -8.12 -8.02
N GLY A 199 7.08 -9.23 -7.33
CA GLY A 199 8.41 -9.65 -6.89
C GLY A 199 8.91 -9.00 -5.59
N HIS A 200 8.00 -8.42 -4.79
CA HIS A 200 8.33 -7.69 -3.56
C HIS A 200 7.77 -8.32 -2.27
N LEU A 201 6.80 -9.22 -2.38
CA LEU A 201 6.26 -10.02 -1.28
C LEU A 201 7.00 -11.37 -1.18
N CYS A 202 7.49 -11.69 0.01
CA CYS A 202 8.23 -12.94 0.27
C CYS A 202 7.30 -14.09 0.70
N VAL A 203 6.12 -14.20 0.08
CA VAL A 203 5.04 -15.16 0.40
C VAL A 203 4.34 -15.59 -0.89
N GLN A 204 3.39 -16.54 -0.81
CA GLN A 204 2.53 -16.85 -1.96
C GLN A 204 1.65 -15.65 -2.32
N THR A 205 1.64 -15.29 -3.60
CA THR A 205 0.93 -14.13 -4.15
C THR A 205 -0.11 -14.52 -5.19
N LEU A 206 -1.11 -13.65 -5.34
CA LEU A 206 -1.91 -13.54 -6.56
C LEU A 206 -1.41 -12.33 -7.33
N GLU A 207 -1.23 -12.48 -8.64
CA GLU A 207 -0.76 -11.43 -9.55
C GLU A 207 -1.87 -10.93 -10.47
N GLN A 208 -1.79 -9.65 -10.84
CA GLN A 208 -2.70 -8.98 -11.76
C GLN A 208 -1.91 -7.99 -12.66
N PRO A 209 -1.84 -8.24 -13.98
CA PRO A 209 -1.25 -7.29 -14.92
C PRO A 209 -2.14 -6.04 -15.09
N TYR A 210 -1.50 -4.92 -15.40
CA TYR A 210 -2.12 -3.65 -15.73
C TYR A 210 -1.23 -2.82 -16.67
N SER A 211 -1.84 -1.97 -17.49
CA SER A 211 -1.11 -0.97 -18.29
C SER A 211 -0.87 0.30 -17.47
N ASP A 212 0.37 0.78 -17.45
CA ASP A 212 0.70 2.07 -16.85
C ASP A 212 0.42 3.27 -17.79
N TYR A 213 0.69 4.49 -17.32
CA TYR A 213 0.54 5.72 -18.11
C TYR A 213 1.41 5.78 -19.38
N SER A 214 2.43 4.93 -19.50
CA SER A 214 3.27 4.80 -20.69
C SER A 214 2.81 3.68 -21.64
N GLY A 215 1.68 3.03 -21.34
CA GLY A 215 1.16 1.89 -22.08
C GLY A 215 1.95 0.59 -21.86
N ARG A 216 2.88 0.55 -20.89
CA ARG A 216 3.66 -0.64 -20.59
C ARG A 216 2.91 -1.53 -19.61
N GLU A 217 2.94 -2.83 -19.86
CA GLU A 217 2.45 -3.80 -18.90
C GLU A 217 3.36 -3.82 -17.66
N LYS A 218 2.72 -3.77 -16.49
CA LYS A 218 3.29 -3.96 -15.17
C LYS A 218 2.38 -4.90 -14.39
N VAL A 219 2.88 -5.47 -13.30
CA VAL A 219 2.14 -6.45 -12.50
C VAL A 219 2.05 -5.97 -11.06
N MET A 220 0.84 -6.00 -10.51
CA MET A 220 0.58 -5.86 -9.08
C MET A 220 0.39 -7.24 -8.45
N GLU A 221 0.76 -7.37 -7.19
CA GLU A 221 0.65 -8.60 -6.40
C GLU A 221 0.04 -8.33 -5.02
N VAL A 222 -0.65 -9.33 -4.47
CA VAL A 222 -1.10 -9.36 -3.07
C VAL A 222 -0.93 -10.76 -2.50
N ARG A 223 -0.72 -10.88 -1.19
CA ARG A 223 -0.64 -12.19 -0.51
C ARG A 223 -2.00 -12.91 -0.49
N THR A 224 -2.00 -14.22 -0.69
CA THR A 224 -3.24 -15.01 -0.89
C THR A 224 -3.92 -15.48 0.39
N ASP A 225 -3.24 -15.45 1.53
CA ASP A 225 -3.64 -16.09 2.79
C ASP A 225 -4.39 -15.16 3.76
N THR A 226 -4.64 -13.91 3.37
CA THR A 226 -5.16 -12.85 4.26
C THR A 226 -6.58 -12.40 3.90
N ILE A 227 -6.99 -12.51 2.63
CA ILE A 227 -8.34 -12.16 2.19
C ILE A 227 -9.21 -13.41 2.27
N SER A 228 -10.31 -13.32 3.04
CA SER A 228 -11.35 -14.34 3.10
C SER A 228 -12.59 -13.89 2.30
N PRO A 229 -13.41 -14.81 1.78
CA PRO A 229 -14.66 -14.46 1.12
C PRO A 229 -15.54 -13.53 1.98
N GLY A 230 -16.00 -12.43 1.39
CA GLY A 230 -16.83 -11.42 2.05
C GLY A 230 -16.08 -10.38 2.88
N LEU A 231 -14.76 -10.51 3.10
CA LEU A 231 -13.96 -9.55 3.86
C LEU A 231 -13.99 -8.17 3.20
N ARG A 232 -14.37 -7.13 3.95
CA ARG A 232 -14.61 -5.78 3.40
C ARG A 232 -13.38 -4.90 3.49
N ILE A 233 -12.79 -4.58 2.34
CA ILE A 233 -11.49 -3.90 2.24
C ILE A 233 -11.66 -2.49 1.66
N LEU A 234 -11.23 -1.48 2.41
CA LEU A 234 -11.08 -0.12 1.88
C LEU A 234 -9.73 -0.02 1.14
N LEU A 235 -9.77 0.31 -0.16
CA LEU A 235 -8.55 0.54 -0.95
C LEU A 235 -8.08 1.99 -0.81
N VAL A 236 -6.79 2.19 -0.59
CA VAL A 236 -6.17 3.51 -0.41
C VAL A 236 -4.94 3.66 -1.29
N ASP A 237 -4.91 4.73 -2.08
CA ASP A 237 -3.71 5.22 -2.77
C ASP A 237 -3.52 6.72 -2.45
N GLN A 238 -2.44 7.33 -2.90
CA GLN A 238 -2.30 8.78 -2.88
C GLN A 238 -2.99 9.43 -4.09
N TRP A 239 -2.96 8.79 -5.26
CA TRP A 239 -3.49 9.39 -6.48
C TRP A 239 -3.93 8.35 -7.51
N VAL A 240 -5.07 8.60 -8.14
CA VAL A 240 -5.61 7.75 -9.21
C VAL A 240 -5.62 8.55 -10.51
N GLU A 241 -4.53 8.43 -11.28
CA GLU A 241 -4.35 9.06 -12.60
C GLU A 241 -5.13 8.26 -13.66
N THR A 242 -4.52 7.25 -14.30
CA THR A 242 -5.17 6.39 -15.31
C THR A 242 -6.11 5.33 -14.72
N GLY A 243 -6.14 5.19 -13.39
CA GLY A 243 -6.85 4.12 -12.70
C GLY A 243 -6.27 2.71 -12.90
N GLY A 244 -5.12 2.55 -13.57
CA GLY A 244 -4.53 1.22 -13.84
C GLY A 244 -4.18 0.42 -12.58
N THR A 245 -3.42 1.03 -11.66
CA THR A 245 -3.02 0.41 -10.38
C THR A 245 -4.21 0.10 -9.47
N MET A 246 -5.15 1.05 -9.36
CA MET A 246 -6.35 0.90 -8.53
C MET A 246 -7.26 -0.23 -9.05
N ARG A 247 -7.50 -0.31 -10.36
CA ARG A 247 -8.26 -1.42 -10.97
C ARG A 247 -7.58 -2.77 -10.77
N ALA A 248 -6.24 -2.84 -10.84
CA ALA A 248 -5.51 -4.06 -10.53
C ALA A 248 -5.69 -4.49 -9.06
N ALA A 249 -5.65 -3.53 -8.12
CA ALA A 249 -5.88 -3.79 -6.70
C ALA A 249 -7.33 -4.27 -6.42
N ILE A 250 -8.33 -3.64 -7.06
CA ILE A 250 -9.74 -4.07 -7.04
C ILE A 250 -9.85 -5.53 -7.49
N GLN A 251 -9.32 -5.85 -8.67
CA GLN A 251 -9.36 -7.21 -9.23
C GLN A 251 -8.65 -8.25 -8.36
N LEU A 252 -7.53 -7.90 -7.72
CA LEU A 252 -6.84 -8.78 -6.78
C LEU A 252 -7.68 -9.09 -5.53
N VAL A 253 -8.37 -8.09 -4.98
CA VAL A 253 -9.28 -8.27 -3.83
C VAL A 253 -10.48 -9.14 -4.21
N GLU A 254 -11.14 -8.83 -5.32
CA GLU A 254 -12.35 -9.53 -5.78
C GLU A 254 -12.05 -10.98 -6.20
N ARG A 255 -10.91 -11.25 -6.85
CA ARG A 255 -10.47 -12.61 -7.22
C ARG A 255 -10.14 -13.49 -6.02
N LEU A 256 -9.84 -12.89 -4.86
CA LEU A 256 -9.69 -13.60 -3.57
C LEU A 256 -11.00 -13.66 -2.76
N GLY A 257 -12.12 -13.25 -3.36
CA GLY A 257 -13.46 -13.24 -2.75
C GLY A 257 -13.70 -12.08 -1.78
N GLY A 258 -12.76 -11.15 -1.63
CA GLY A 258 -12.94 -9.94 -0.84
C GLY A 258 -13.93 -8.98 -1.51
N VAL A 259 -14.53 -8.10 -0.70
CA VAL A 259 -15.43 -7.04 -1.15
C VAL A 259 -14.72 -5.71 -1.03
N VAL A 260 -14.59 -4.97 -2.13
CA VAL A 260 -14.10 -3.59 -2.10
C VAL A 260 -15.15 -2.72 -1.42
N ALA A 261 -14.88 -2.29 -0.19
CA ALA A 261 -15.78 -1.45 0.59
C ALA A 261 -15.86 -0.01 0.03
N GLY A 262 -14.80 0.41 -0.66
CA GLY A 262 -14.68 1.69 -1.33
C GLY A 262 -13.24 1.98 -1.73
N VAL A 263 -13.04 3.15 -2.33
CA VAL A 263 -11.74 3.66 -2.78
C VAL A 263 -11.49 5.05 -2.20
N ALA A 264 -10.31 5.28 -1.63
CA ALA A 264 -9.88 6.59 -1.14
C ALA A 264 -8.53 6.99 -1.74
N ALA A 265 -8.40 8.23 -2.21
CA ALA A 265 -7.13 8.81 -2.64
C ALA A 265 -7.11 10.33 -2.48
N ILE A 266 -5.94 10.97 -2.36
CA ILE A 266 -5.87 12.45 -2.27
C ILE A 266 -6.58 13.06 -3.49
N CYS A 267 -6.29 12.54 -4.68
CA CYS A 267 -6.97 12.87 -5.92
C CYS A 267 -7.38 11.60 -6.69
N ILE A 268 -8.56 11.66 -7.31
CA ILE A 268 -8.99 10.79 -8.39
C ILE A 268 -9.22 11.70 -9.59
N GLU A 269 -8.54 11.46 -10.72
CA GLU A 269 -8.72 12.26 -11.93
C GLU A 269 -9.94 11.79 -12.73
N ASP A 270 -10.50 12.69 -13.53
CA ASP A 270 -11.61 12.38 -14.46
C ASP A 270 -11.14 11.65 -15.73
N SER A 271 -10.15 10.77 -15.59
CA SER A 271 -9.72 9.84 -16.64
C SER A 271 -10.80 8.79 -16.94
N GLU A 272 -10.61 7.96 -17.96
CA GLU A 272 -11.49 6.82 -18.21
C GLU A 272 -11.54 5.87 -17.00
N GLY A 273 -10.36 5.50 -16.47
CA GLY A 273 -10.28 4.61 -15.31
C GLY A 273 -10.78 5.26 -14.01
N GLY A 274 -10.51 6.56 -13.80
CA GLY A 274 -10.97 7.29 -12.62
C GLY A 274 -12.49 7.48 -12.58
N ARG A 275 -13.13 7.73 -13.74
CA ARG A 275 -14.60 7.76 -13.86
C ARG A 275 -15.21 6.38 -13.66
N TRP A 276 -14.65 5.34 -14.29
CA TRP A 276 -15.10 3.96 -14.09
C TRP A 276 -15.09 3.58 -12.60
N ILE A 277 -14.02 3.91 -11.86
CA ILE A 277 -13.94 3.65 -10.42
C ILE A 277 -15.05 4.39 -9.65
N GLN A 278 -15.31 5.67 -9.96
CA GLN A 278 -16.36 6.48 -9.32
C GLN A 278 -17.79 6.01 -9.65
N GLU A 279 -18.01 5.42 -10.83
CA GLU A 279 -19.30 4.84 -11.23
C GLU A 279 -19.60 3.50 -10.54
N HIS A 280 -18.57 2.72 -10.19
CA HIS A 280 -18.72 1.34 -9.70
C HIS A 280 -18.50 1.20 -8.18
N TYR A 281 -17.75 2.10 -7.55
CA TYR A 281 -17.38 2.01 -6.12
C TYR A 281 -17.61 3.32 -5.38
N LYS A 282 -17.93 3.23 -4.09
CA LYS A 282 -18.01 4.39 -3.19
C LYS A 282 -16.61 5.02 -3.07
N CYS A 283 -16.48 6.26 -3.52
CA CYS A 283 -15.20 6.97 -3.57
C CYS A 283 -15.09 8.10 -2.54
N SER A 284 -13.86 8.39 -2.13
CA SER A 284 -13.49 9.57 -1.33
C SER A 284 -12.21 10.18 -1.87
N HIS A 285 -12.19 11.50 -2.01
CA HIS A 285 -10.97 12.24 -2.34
C HIS A 285 -10.91 13.61 -1.66
N CYS A 286 -9.69 14.15 -1.53
CA CYS A 286 -9.41 15.40 -0.85
C CYS A 286 -9.68 16.64 -1.73
N VAL A 287 -9.54 16.50 -3.05
CA VAL A 287 -9.68 17.62 -4.01
C VAL A 287 -11.10 18.23 -3.99
N PRO A 288 -11.27 19.52 -3.68
CA PRO A 288 -12.55 20.21 -3.82
C PRO A 288 -12.97 20.37 -5.29
N PRO A 289 -14.27 20.40 -5.62
CA PRO A 289 -14.75 20.47 -7.01
C PRO A 289 -14.19 21.64 -7.83
N HIS A 290 -13.95 22.79 -7.20
CA HIS A 290 -13.39 23.97 -7.86
C HIS A 290 -11.89 23.83 -8.22
N LEU A 291 -11.16 22.91 -7.58
CA LEU A 291 -9.78 22.57 -7.92
C LEU A 291 -9.68 21.40 -8.90
N GLN A 292 -10.68 20.51 -8.99
CA GLN A 292 -10.65 19.32 -9.85
C GLN A 292 -10.16 19.60 -11.30
N PRO A 293 -10.58 20.68 -11.99
CA PRO A 293 -10.08 20.98 -13.34
C PRO A 293 -8.59 21.35 -13.40
N ARG A 294 -8.00 21.84 -12.29
CA ARG A 294 -6.54 22.08 -12.17
C ARG A 294 -5.79 20.76 -12.01
N PHE A 295 -6.32 19.86 -11.18
CA PHE A 295 -5.77 18.53 -10.95
C PHE A 295 -5.80 17.70 -12.24
N ASN A 296 -6.94 17.62 -12.95
CA ASN A 296 -7.07 16.94 -14.25
C ASN A 296 -6.18 17.50 -15.38
N ARG A 297 -5.66 18.74 -15.25
CA ARG A 297 -4.75 19.37 -16.22
C ARG A 297 -3.30 19.43 -15.75
N HIS A 298 -2.99 18.84 -14.59
CA HIS A 298 -1.65 18.84 -13.98
C HIS A 298 -1.13 20.27 -13.71
N GLN A 299 -2.03 21.21 -13.40
CA GLN A 299 -1.78 22.66 -13.28
C GLN A 299 -1.92 23.18 -11.83
N LEU A 300 -0.95 22.86 -10.96
CA LEU A 300 -0.89 23.41 -9.59
C LEU A 300 0.05 24.62 -9.49
N GLY A 301 -0.41 25.75 -10.02
CA GLY A 301 -0.03 27.06 -9.48
C GLY A 301 -0.83 27.33 -8.21
N TRP A 302 -0.13 27.62 -7.11
CA TRP A 302 -0.71 28.14 -5.85
C TRP A 302 -0.52 29.66 -5.73
N GLU A 303 -0.28 30.31 -6.87
CA GLU A 303 -0.30 31.76 -7.10
C GLU A 303 -1.70 32.20 -7.57
#